data_AF-A0A959KDL9-F1
#
_entry.id   AF-A0A959KDL9-F1
#
_cell.length_a   1.000
_cell.length_b   1.000
_cell.length_c   1.000
_cell.angle_alpha   90.00
_cell.angle_beta   90.00
_cell.angle_gamma   90.00
#
_symmetry.space_group_name_H-M   'P 1'
#
loop_
_entity.id
_entity.type
_entity.pdbx_description
1 polymer ?
#
loop_
_entity_poly.entity_id
_entity_poly.type
_entity_poly.pdbx_seq_one_letter_code
_entity_poly.pdbx_strand_id
1 'polypeptide(L)' 'QADREITEKLREAGRLLDLQVLDHLIISEQGYFSFADEGIL' A
#
# COMPACT_ATOMS: atom_id res chain seq x y z
N GLN A 1 9.27 -4.94 -6.98
CA GLN A 1 8.16 -5.88 -7.33
C GLN A 1 7.51 -6.43 -6.07
N ALA A 2 8.26 -6.92 -5.08
CA ALA A 2 7.73 -7.49 -3.84
C ALA A 2 6.75 -6.58 -3.08
N ASP A 3 7.05 -5.28 -2.92
CA ASP A 3 6.15 -4.36 -2.18
C ASP A 3 4.80 -4.23 -2.88
N ARG A 4 4.79 -4.09 -4.22
CA ARG A 4 3.55 -4.03 -5.02
C ARG A 4 2.73 -5.31 -4.87
N GLU A 5 3.36 -6.48 -4.90
CA GLU A 5 2.66 -7.76 -4.74
C GLU A 5 2.02 -7.91 -3.35
N ILE A 6 2.71 -7.46 -2.30
CA ILE A 6 2.16 -7.44 -0.94
C ILE A 6 1.01 -6.44 -0.83
N THR A 7 1.17 -5.22 -1.36
CA THR A 7 0.12 -4.20 -1.37
C THR A 7 -1.15 -4.70 -2.03
N GLU A 8 -1.05 -5.36 -3.19
CA GLU A 8 -2.21 -5.92 -3.89
C GLU A 8 -2.90 -7.02 -3.08
N LYS A 9 -2.14 -7.95 -2.48
CA LYS A 9 -2.70 -8.99 -1.60
C LYS A 9 -3.44 -8.40 -0.41
N LEU A 10 -2.89 -7.36 0.20
CA LEU A 10 -3.52 -6.67 1.33
C LEU A 10 -4.78 -5.90 0.90
N ARG A 11 -4.75 -5.26 -0.27
CA ARG A 11 -5.91 -4.56 -0.84
C ARG A 11 -7.06 -5.53 -1.13
N GLU A 12 -6.76 -6.67 -1.72
CA GLU A 12 -7.72 -7.73 -1.98
C GLU A 12 -8.30 -8.31 -0.67
N ALA A 13 -7.43 -8.60 0.31
CA ALA A 13 -7.85 -9.10 1.62
C ALA A 13 -8.72 -8.08 2.38
N GLY A 14 -8.34 -6.80 2.35
CA GLY A 14 -9.13 -5.72 2.94
C GLY A 14 -10.53 -5.66 2.33
N ARG A 15 -10.63 -5.72 0.99
CA ARG A 15 -11.92 -5.73 0.29
C ARG A 15 -12.82 -6.89 0.73
N LEU A 16 -12.27 -8.07 1.01
CA LEU A 16 -13.04 -9.22 1.51
C LEU A 16 -13.58 -9.02 2.93
N LEU A 17 -12.96 -8.14 3.72
CA LEU A 17 -13.31 -7.85 5.10
C LEU A 17 -14.09 -6.52 5.25
N ASP A 18 -14.49 -5.90 4.13
CA ASP A 18 -15.04 -4.54 4.09
C ASP A 18 -14.12 -3.50 4.77
N LEU A 19 -12.80 -3.70 4.67
CA LEU A 19 -11.75 -2.81 5.17
C LEU A 19 -10.96 -2.20 4.01
N GLN A 20 -10.81 -0.88 4.00
CA GLN A 20 -10.02 -0.19 2.98
C GLN A 20 -8.55 -0.09 3.39
N VAL A 21 -7.63 -0.48 2.50
CA VAL A 21 -6.21 -0.11 2.60
C VAL A 21 -6.08 1.33 2.14
N LEU A 22 -5.72 2.22 3.07
CA LEU A 22 -5.65 3.66 2.80
C LEU A 22 -4.35 4.04 2.08
N ASP A 23 -3.22 3.46 2.50
CA ASP A 23 -1.92 3.73 1.92
C ASP A 23 -0.90 2.62 2.25
N HIS A 24 0.16 2.52 1.47
CA HIS A 24 1.39 1.81 1.81
C HIS A 24 2.54 2.83 1.86
N LEU A 25 3.00 3.11 3.09
CA LEU A 25 4.13 4.02 3.34
C LEU A 25 5.44 3.23 3.50
N ILE A 26 6.41 3.52 2.65
CA ILE A 26 7.80 3.08 2.84
C ILE A 26 8.57 4.24 3.49
N ILE A 27 9.15 4.02 4.66
CA ILE A 27 9.76 5.07 5.49
C ILE A 27 11.28 4.87 5.55
N SER A 28 12.04 5.95 5.40
CA SER A 28 13.49 6.00 5.63
C SER A 28 13.89 7.24 6.43
N GLU A 29 15.17 7.38 6.75
CA GLU A 29 15.70 8.59 7.40
C GLU A 29 15.54 9.86 6.55
N GLN A 30 15.40 9.71 5.24
CA GLN A 30 15.29 10.83 4.29
C GLN A 30 13.84 11.24 4.00
N GLY A 31 12.86 10.49 4.51
CA GLY A 31 11.45 10.79 4.30
C GLY A 31 10.61 9.53 4.11
N TYR A 32 9.53 9.65 3.34
CA TYR A 32 8.64 8.55 3.04
C TYR A 32 8.28 8.52 1.55
N PHE A 33 7.85 7.36 1.10
CA PHE A 33 7.24 7.13 -0.19
C PHE A 33 5.82 6.59 0.03
N SER A 34 4.82 7.25 -0.54
CA SER A 34 3.40 6.86 -0.45
C SER A 34 2.96 6.21 -1.76
N PHE A 35 2.34 5.04 -1.68
CA PHE A 35 1.78 4.38 -2.86
C PHE A 35 0.52 5.09 -3.34
N ALA A 36 -0.28 5.65 -2.43
CA ALA A 36 -1.47 6.41 -2.75
C ALA A 36 -1.13 7.71 -3.49
N ASP A 37 -0.15 8.48 -3.00
CA ASP A 37 0.25 9.75 -3.61
C ASP A 37 0.85 9.55 -5.02
N GLU A 38 1.51 8.41 -5.23
CA GLU A 38 2.16 8.04 -6.49
C GLU A 38 1.21 7.34 -7.47
N GLY A 39 -0.07 7.18 -7.13
CA GLY A 39 -1.09 6.56 -7.98
C GLY A 39 -0.86 5.07 -8.25
N ILE A 40 -0.14 4.39 -7.35
CA ILE A 40 0.16 2.96 -7.44
C ILE A 40 -0.94 2.12 -6.75
N LEU A 41 -1.66 2.71 -5.78
CA LEU A 41 -2.71 2.07 -4.98
C LEU A 41 -4.12 2.24 -5.57
#